data_AF-A0A2R6DWZ8-F1
#
_entry.id   AF-A0A2R6DWZ8-F1
#
_cell.length_a   1.000
_cell.length_b   1.000
_cell.length_c   1.000
_cell.angle_alpha   90.00
_cell.angle_beta   90.00
_cell.angle_gamma   90.00
#
_symmetry.space_group_name_H-M   'P 1'
#
loop_
_entity.id
_entity.type
_entity.pdbx_description
1 polymer ?
#
loop_
_entity_poly.entity_id
_entity_poly.type
_entity_poly.pdbx_seq_one_letter_code
_entity_poly.pdbx_strand_id
1 'polypeptide(L)'
;MMRGSRLVTTERVVCFASPGSDAAVDMLADAMDAHDATLTVRPVGESLTPDDWIPEKTLGITIGGDGTFLAGVRAFAPRSIPFFGVNTGTLGFLARTDPTDLPAALEEIFRGRASVSDRQRFRVTGPGVEATGINEVTFELPMPEDPVGRKVCQLEVVAGGEYLGRYEGTGLAVAAPTGSTAMALSADGPLQYPPGNRTLQVVGLHTNRLGFRPVVLDADREVRIAADSAVRVSVDGGRPQIDADAGDAFRITGADEPAHLVWTAQDAQFFDGAAGEAVDAAVDRVRQNGAAPRQAADAARRSSERILAAVLDRSFPGVDLRSPDGTVREGDGDRDGGATWLAAPLDGRTNAERGNSQYVVSVALLDDGPVAGAVAAPAFDDVLSARRGTAPVRGSLDADEDVPVGPTARDDLDGAAVLVEGEPPDGLAGTLAGAGEIRRLGSPALALAHVAAGRADACLLTDVDAATVAGGCCLLDAASGQVTTPDGEPLHLRGVDAGDRVSLLASNGSLHEALLATR
;
A
#
# COMPACT_ATOMS: atom_id res chain seq x y z
N MET A 1 -12.60 -7.56 -22.92
CA MET A 1 -11.95 -8.55 -23.80
C MET A 1 -11.48 -7.98 -25.15
N MET A 2 -12.30 -7.28 -25.95
CA MET A 2 -11.91 -6.84 -27.32
C MET A 2 -10.81 -5.76 -27.42
N ARG A 3 -10.53 -4.99 -26.36
CA ARG A 3 -9.50 -3.92 -26.40
C ARG A 3 -8.07 -4.43 -26.16
N GLY A 4 -7.88 -5.47 -25.36
CA GLY A 4 -6.54 -6.04 -25.07
C GLY A 4 -5.88 -6.65 -26.30
N SER A 5 -6.64 -7.39 -27.11
CA SER A 5 -6.14 -7.95 -28.37
C SER A 5 -5.77 -6.90 -29.42
N ARG A 6 -6.26 -5.65 -29.29
CA ARG A 6 -5.89 -4.54 -30.19
C ARG A 6 -4.53 -3.94 -29.84
N LEU A 7 -3.98 -4.22 -28.66
CA LEU A 7 -2.64 -3.75 -28.28
C LEU A 7 -1.54 -4.43 -29.13
N VAL A 8 -1.84 -5.56 -29.78
CA VAL A 8 -0.94 -6.21 -30.75
C VAL A 8 -0.65 -5.32 -31.96
N THR A 9 -1.56 -4.41 -32.31
CA THR A 9 -1.41 -3.50 -33.46
C THR A 9 -0.81 -2.15 -33.07
N THR A 10 -0.13 -2.08 -31.92
CA THR A 10 0.54 -0.86 -31.47
C THR A 10 1.70 -0.54 -32.41
N GLU A 11 1.68 0.64 -33.02
CA GLU A 11 2.75 1.16 -33.88
C GLU A 11 3.54 2.27 -33.19
N ARG A 12 2.95 2.90 -32.16
CA ARG A 12 3.57 4.00 -31.43
C ARG A 12 3.37 3.86 -29.93
N VAL A 13 4.43 4.14 -29.18
CA VAL A 13 4.40 4.23 -27.73
C VAL A 13 4.79 5.63 -27.32
N VAL A 14 3.98 6.23 -26.45
CA VAL A 14 4.27 7.53 -25.86
C VAL A 14 4.47 7.38 -24.37
N CYS A 15 5.64 7.77 -23.88
CA CYS A 15 6.03 7.63 -22.50
C CYS A 15 6.14 9.00 -21.82
N PHE A 16 5.44 9.17 -20.69
CA PHE A 16 5.75 10.24 -19.73
C PHE A 16 6.64 9.67 -18.63
N ALA A 17 7.88 10.17 -18.54
CA ALA A 17 8.85 9.71 -17.55
C ALA A 17 9.21 10.83 -16.56
N SER A 18 9.22 10.52 -15.27
CA SER A 18 9.78 11.41 -14.25
C SER A 18 11.32 11.39 -14.27
N PRO A 19 11.98 12.47 -13.80
CA PRO A 19 13.43 12.49 -13.65
C PRO A 19 13.95 11.29 -12.84
N GLY A 20 15.10 10.73 -13.23
CA GLY A 20 15.69 9.57 -12.57
C GLY A 20 15.18 8.21 -13.05
N SER A 21 14.32 8.18 -14.07
CA SER A 21 13.75 6.93 -14.61
C SER A 21 14.51 6.37 -15.83
N ASP A 22 15.77 6.78 -16.03
CA ASP A 22 16.54 6.52 -17.25
C ASP A 22 16.65 5.03 -17.56
N ALA A 23 16.94 4.19 -16.55
CA ALA A 23 17.05 2.74 -16.73
C ALA A 23 15.74 2.10 -17.25
N ALA A 24 14.59 2.52 -16.73
CA ALA A 24 13.30 2.01 -17.17
C ALA A 24 12.92 2.53 -18.58
N VAL A 25 13.35 3.75 -18.92
CA VAL A 25 13.19 4.30 -20.28
C VAL A 25 14.07 3.54 -21.28
N ASP A 26 15.30 3.18 -20.91
CA ASP A 26 16.19 2.37 -21.76
C ASP A 26 15.59 0.97 -22.01
N MET A 27 15.09 0.31 -20.95
CA MET A 27 14.39 -0.98 -21.09
C MET A 27 13.17 -0.88 -22.01
N LEU A 28 12.44 0.24 -21.94
CA LEU A 28 11.32 0.49 -22.84
C LEU A 28 11.77 0.69 -24.29
N ALA A 29 12.87 1.42 -24.51
CA ALA A 29 13.44 1.63 -25.84
C ALA A 29 13.86 0.30 -26.49
N ASP A 30 14.57 -0.55 -25.75
CA ASP A 30 14.97 -1.89 -26.21
C ASP A 30 13.76 -2.74 -26.60
N ALA A 31 12.69 -2.68 -25.81
CA ALA A 31 11.45 -3.39 -26.11
C ALA A 31 10.75 -2.84 -27.37
N MET A 32 10.79 -1.53 -27.61
CA MET A 32 10.18 -0.94 -28.80
C MET A 32 10.94 -1.32 -30.08
N ASP A 33 12.27 -1.35 -30.03
CA ASP A 33 13.11 -1.81 -31.14
C ASP A 33 12.84 -3.29 -31.47
N ALA A 34 12.66 -4.13 -30.46
CA ALA A 34 12.32 -5.54 -30.65
C ALA A 34 10.92 -5.76 -31.27
N HIS A 35 9.99 -4.81 -31.05
CA HIS A 35 8.60 -4.87 -31.50
C HIS A 35 8.30 -4.03 -32.76
N ASP A 36 9.31 -3.37 -33.35
CA ASP A 36 9.18 -2.46 -34.51
C ASP A 36 8.16 -1.33 -34.27
N ALA A 37 8.13 -0.80 -33.04
CA ALA A 37 7.27 0.31 -32.64
C ALA A 37 8.08 1.60 -32.41
N THR A 38 7.49 2.76 -32.68
CA THR A 38 8.17 4.06 -32.44
C THR A 38 7.98 4.49 -30.99
N LEU A 39 9.05 4.79 -30.25
CA LEU A 39 9.01 5.40 -28.93
C LEU A 39 9.07 6.93 -29.00
N THR A 40 8.20 7.62 -28.27
CA THR A 40 8.30 9.07 -28.00
C THR A 40 8.29 9.30 -26.48
N VAL A 41 9.39 9.82 -25.93
CA VAL A 41 9.51 10.13 -24.51
C VAL A 41 9.26 11.62 -24.29
N ARG A 42 8.41 11.95 -23.33
CA ARG A 42 8.05 13.32 -22.93
C ARG A 42 8.28 13.52 -21.44
N PRO A 43 8.80 14.69 -21.01
CA PRO A 43 8.80 15.08 -19.60
C PRO A 43 7.37 15.18 -19.04
N VAL A 44 7.21 14.86 -17.76
CA VAL A 44 5.93 15.06 -17.05
C VAL A 44 5.54 16.53 -17.07
N GLY A 45 4.33 16.82 -17.56
CA GLY A 45 3.78 18.18 -17.66
C GLY A 45 3.80 18.75 -19.08
N GLU A 46 4.52 18.14 -20.02
CA GLU A 46 4.39 18.48 -21.43
C GLU A 46 3.07 17.95 -22.03
N SER A 47 2.57 18.63 -23.05
CA SER A 47 1.36 18.24 -23.77
C SER A 47 1.70 17.39 -24.99
N LEU A 48 0.84 16.41 -25.29
CA LEU A 48 0.92 15.65 -26.52
C LEU A 48 0.60 16.52 -27.74
N THR A 49 1.45 16.43 -28.76
CA THR A 49 1.22 16.99 -30.10
C THR A 49 0.50 15.97 -30.99
N PRO A 50 -0.13 16.40 -32.11
CA PRO A 50 -0.76 15.47 -33.05
C PRO A 50 0.19 14.43 -33.65
N ASP A 51 1.49 14.73 -33.73
CA ASP A 51 2.50 13.81 -34.27
C ASP A 51 2.90 12.72 -33.25
N ASP A 52 2.63 12.93 -31.96
CA ASP A 52 3.00 11.99 -30.91
C ASP A 52 2.15 10.71 -30.92
N TRP A 53 0.99 10.66 -31.57
CA TRP A 53 0.08 9.51 -31.47
C TRP A 53 -0.72 9.25 -32.75
N ILE A 54 -1.23 8.02 -32.84
CA ILE A 54 -2.09 7.52 -33.91
C ILE A 54 -3.32 6.90 -33.26
N PRO A 55 -4.55 7.29 -33.66
CA PRO A 55 -5.77 6.69 -33.13
C PRO A 55 -5.74 5.16 -33.18
N GLU A 56 -6.09 4.52 -32.07
CA GLU A 56 -6.17 3.05 -31.90
C GLU A 56 -4.85 2.28 -32.06
N LYS A 57 -3.75 2.93 -32.46
CA LYS A 57 -2.42 2.31 -32.63
C LYS A 57 -1.35 2.87 -31.70
N THR A 58 -1.78 3.61 -30.68
CA THR A 58 -0.89 4.18 -29.66
C THR A 58 -1.15 3.58 -28.30
N LEU A 59 -0.06 3.20 -27.63
CA LEU A 59 -0.03 2.85 -26.22
C LEU A 59 0.63 3.99 -25.44
N GLY A 60 -0.04 4.46 -24.39
CA GLY A 60 0.56 5.36 -23.41
C GLY A 60 1.34 4.58 -22.35
N ILE A 61 2.46 5.11 -21.89
CA ILE A 61 3.20 4.59 -20.74
C ILE A 61 3.50 5.75 -19.79
N THR A 62 3.38 5.52 -18.49
CA THR A 62 3.87 6.44 -17.46
C THR A 62 4.93 5.74 -16.64
N ILE A 63 6.09 6.36 -16.46
CA ILE A 63 7.17 5.86 -15.61
C ILE A 63 7.41 6.88 -14.49
N GLY A 64 7.08 6.52 -13.26
CA GLY A 64 7.11 7.41 -12.10
C GLY A 64 6.07 7.02 -11.04
N GLY A 65 5.91 7.86 -10.02
CA GLY A 65 4.86 7.68 -9.01
C GLY A 65 3.47 8.13 -9.49
N ASP A 66 2.53 8.20 -8.55
CA ASP A 66 1.11 8.55 -8.83
C ASP A 66 0.95 9.92 -9.51
N GLY A 67 1.80 10.90 -9.21
CA GLY A 67 1.78 12.20 -9.89
C GLY A 67 2.06 12.11 -11.41
N THR A 68 2.95 11.21 -11.81
CA THR A 68 3.27 10.91 -13.22
C THR A 68 2.11 10.16 -13.87
N PHE A 69 1.51 9.21 -13.14
CA PHE A 69 0.32 8.49 -13.58
C PHE A 69 -0.85 9.45 -13.86
N LEU A 70 -1.16 10.36 -12.94
CA LEU A 70 -2.22 11.37 -13.09
C LEU A 70 -1.95 12.31 -14.28
N ALA A 71 -0.68 12.63 -14.56
CA ALA A 71 -0.31 13.36 -15.77
C ALA A 71 -0.61 12.55 -17.05
N GLY A 72 -0.31 11.25 -17.05
CA GLY A 72 -0.68 10.34 -18.13
C GLY A 72 -2.18 10.27 -18.34
N VAL A 73 -2.99 10.12 -17.27
CA VAL A 73 -4.47 10.12 -17.37
C VAL A 73 -4.97 11.35 -18.11
N ARG A 74 -4.49 12.55 -17.72
CA ARG A 74 -4.89 13.82 -18.36
C ARG A 74 -4.49 13.89 -19.83
N ALA A 75 -3.37 13.28 -20.21
CA ALA A 75 -2.90 13.29 -21.59
C ALA A 75 -3.61 12.23 -22.47
N PHE A 76 -3.79 11.01 -21.96
CA PHE A 76 -4.23 9.85 -22.72
C PHE A 76 -5.74 9.67 -22.75
N ALA A 77 -6.44 9.89 -21.63
CA ALA A 77 -7.88 9.62 -21.54
C ALA A 77 -8.72 10.47 -22.51
N PRO A 78 -8.49 11.80 -22.69
CA PRO A 78 -9.23 12.59 -23.69
C PRO A 78 -9.04 12.11 -25.15
N ARG A 79 -7.99 11.34 -25.42
CA ARG A 79 -7.66 10.79 -26.74
C ARG A 79 -8.06 9.31 -26.88
N SER A 80 -8.69 8.74 -25.85
CA SER A 80 -8.99 7.30 -25.77
C SER A 80 -7.76 6.40 -25.95
N ILE A 81 -6.56 6.90 -25.62
CA ILE A 81 -5.32 6.12 -25.68
C ILE A 81 -5.28 5.21 -24.45
N PRO A 82 -5.21 3.87 -24.60
CA PRO A 82 -4.96 2.97 -23.49
C PRO A 82 -3.56 3.20 -22.96
N PHE A 83 -3.38 3.14 -21.64
CA PHE A 83 -2.06 3.37 -21.06
C PHE A 83 -1.75 2.45 -19.88
N PHE A 84 -0.45 2.29 -19.65
CA PHE A 84 0.16 1.39 -18.68
C PHE A 84 1.07 2.19 -17.72
N GLY A 85 1.10 1.81 -16.44
CA GLY A 85 1.81 2.56 -15.41
C GLY A 85 2.91 1.75 -14.73
N VAL A 86 4.15 2.23 -14.85
CA VAL A 86 5.35 1.69 -14.21
C VAL A 86 5.72 2.56 -13.02
N ASN A 87 5.80 1.97 -11.83
CA ASN A 87 6.14 2.69 -10.62
C ASN A 87 7.66 2.68 -10.40
N THR A 88 8.32 3.83 -10.49
CA THR A 88 9.75 3.99 -10.16
C THR A 88 9.99 4.69 -8.82
N GLY A 89 8.94 4.95 -8.03
CA GLY A 89 8.99 5.67 -6.76
C GLY A 89 8.50 4.83 -5.57
N THR A 90 7.93 5.49 -4.57
CA THR A 90 7.32 4.88 -3.37
C THR A 90 6.06 4.08 -3.71
N LEU A 91 5.52 3.36 -2.73
CA LEU A 91 4.27 2.60 -2.83
C LEU A 91 3.11 3.47 -3.38
N GLY A 92 2.77 3.30 -4.66
CA GLY A 92 1.67 4.02 -5.34
C GLY A 92 0.41 3.17 -5.51
N PHE A 93 -0.77 3.80 -5.50
CA PHE A 93 -2.04 3.09 -5.70
C PHE A 93 -2.40 2.89 -7.19
N LEU A 94 -1.85 3.76 -8.05
CA LEU A 94 -2.29 3.91 -9.44
C LEU A 94 -1.36 3.22 -10.44
N ALA A 95 -0.04 3.42 -10.32
CA ALA A 95 0.98 2.71 -11.08
C ALA A 95 1.37 1.43 -10.32
N ARG A 96 1.36 0.27 -11.00
CA ARG A 96 1.28 -1.04 -10.32
C ARG A 96 2.28 -2.09 -10.80
N THR A 97 3.08 -1.76 -11.80
CA THR A 97 4.15 -2.64 -12.28
C THR A 97 5.51 -2.08 -11.86
N ASP A 98 6.35 -2.95 -11.29
CA ASP A 98 7.73 -2.64 -10.94
C ASP A 98 8.60 -2.51 -12.21
N PRO A 99 9.64 -1.66 -12.24
CA PRO A 99 10.49 -1.50 -13.43
C PRO A 99 11.18 -2.81 -13.84
N THR A 100 11.46 -3.71 -12.89
CA THR A 100 12.07 -5.02 -13.16
C THR A 100 11.13 -5.96 -13.92
N ASP A 101 9.82 -5.82 -13.74
CA ASP A 101 8.79 -6.61 -14.41
C ASP A 101 8.34 -6.02 -15.75
N LEU A 102 8.76 -4.78 -16.07
CA LEU A 102 8.40 -4.07 -17.30
C LEU A 102 8.60 -4.90 -18.58
N PRO A 103 9.72 -5.64 -18.79
CA PRO A 103 9.90 -6.43 -20.00
C PRO A 103 8.84 -7.53 -20.15
N ALA A 104 8.49 -8.21 -19.05
CA ALA A 104 7.51 -9.28 -19.06
C ALA A 104 6.09 -8.73 -19.32
N ALA A 105 5.77 -7.58 -18.71
CA ALA A 105 4.50 -6.89 -18.94
C ALA A 105 4.36 -6.43 -20.40
N LEU A 106 5.39 -5.82 -20.99
CA LEU A 106 5.38 -5.39 -22.40
C LEU A 106 5.22 -6.59 -23.34
N GLU A 107 5.90 -7.69 -23.07
CA GLU A 107 5.76 -8.93 -23.85
C GLU A 107 4.31 -9.45 -23.81
N GLU A 108 3.64 -9.37 -22.66
CA GLU A 108 2.23 -9.71 -22.51
C GLU A 108 1.31 -8.78 -23.31
N ILE A 109 1.58 -7.48 -23.24
CA ILE A 109 0.83 -6.42 -23.94
C ILE A 109 0.90 -6.62 -25.45
N PHE A 110 2.10 -6.74 -26.02
CA PHE A 110 2.28 -6.85 -27.47
C PHE A 110 1.87 -8.22 -28.03
N ARG A 111 1.77 -9.25 -27.18
CA ARG A 111 1.12 -10.53 -27.54
C ARG A 111 -0.39 -10.49 -27.43
N GLY A 112 -0.98 -9.37 -27.00
CA GLY A 112 -2.43 -9.21 -26.86
C GLY A 112 -3.02 -10.04 -25.72
N ARG A 113 -2.17 -10.42 -24.75
CA ARG A 113 -2.56 -11.19 -23.57
C ARG A 113 -2.98 -10.27 -22.42
N ALA A 114 -2.56 -9.00 -22.46
CA ALA A 114 -3.00 -7.99 -21.51
C ALA A 114 -4.50 -7.70 -21.62
N SER A 115 -5.09 -7.28 -20.51
CA SER A 115 -6.47 -6.81 -20.44
C SER A 115 -6.53 -5.28 -20.36
N VAL A 116 -7.67 -4.70 -20.73
CA VAL A 116 -7.91 -3.25 -20.63
C VAL A 116 -9.16 -3.04 -19.80
N SER A 117 -9.03 -2.23 -18.75
CA SER A 117 -10.09 -1.92 -17.78
C SER A 117 -10.38 -0.42 -17.81
N ASP A 118 -11.66 -0.08 -17.87
CA ASP A 118 -12.10 1.30 -17.84
C ASP A 118 -12.14 1.80 -16.38
N ARG A 119 -11.54 2.96 -16.15
CA ARG A 119 -11.61 3.69 -14.89
C ARG A 119 -12.45 4.92 -15.05
N GLN A 120 -13.42 5.08 -14.16
CA GLN A 120 -14.24 6.26 -14.12
C GLN A 120 -13.39 7.50 -13.81
N ARG A 121 -13.68 8.57 -14.54
CA ARG A 121 -13.25 9.93 -14.25
C ARG A 121 -14.46 10.75 -13.81
N PHE A 122 -14.23 11.86 -13.11
CA PHE A 122 -15.24 12.87 -12.84
C PHE A 122 -14.97 14.11 -13.70
N ARG A 123 -16.01 14.92 -13.92
CA ARG A 123 -15.97 16.25 -14.53
C ARG A 123 -16.43 17.26 -13.49
N VAL A 124 -15.66 18.33 -13.32
CA VAL A 124 -16.02 19.47 -12.47
C VAL A 124 -16.13 20.73 -13.32
N THR A 125 -17.20 21.49 -13.10
CA THR A 125 -17.46 22.77 -13.78
C THR A 125 -17.87 23.83 -12.76
N GLY A 126 -17.32 25.03 -12.87
CA GLY A 126 -17.63 26.17 -12.01
C GLY A 126 -16.80 27.40 -12.37
N PRO A 127 -16.90 28.49 -11.61
CA PRO A 127 -16.08 29.68 -11.81
C PRO A 127 -14.59 29.32 -11.85
N GLY A 128 -13.90 29.67 -12.93
CA GLY A 128 -12.46 29.45 -13.09
C GLY A 128 -12.01 27.99 -13.29
N VAL A 129 -12.91 27.00 -13.30
CA VAL A 129 -12.56 25.58 -13.48
C VAL A 129 -13.53 24.86 -14.40
N GLU A 130 -12.96 24.24 -15.44
CA GLU A 130 -13.60 23.23 -16.26
C GLU A 130 -12.57 22.13 -16.48
N ALA A 131 -12.71 21.04 -15.72
CA ALA A 131 -11.67 20.03 -15.62
C ALA A 131 -12.27 18.64 -15.44
N THR A 132 -11.43 17.64 -15.66
CA THR A 132 -11.72 16.26 -15.35
C THR A 132 -10.60 15.71 -14.49
N GLY A 133 -10.95 14.81 -13.58
CA GLY A 133 -9.99 14.10 -12.74
C GLY A 133 -10.36 12.63 -12.60
N ILE A 134 -9.45 11.84 -12.07
CA ILE A 134 -9.65 10.41 -11.81
C ILE A 134 -9.66 10.08 -10.31
N ASN A 135 -9.11 10.96 -9.48
CA ASN A 135 -9.02 10.79 -8.04
C ASN A 135 -10.16 11.56 -7.37
N GLU A 136 -9.93 12.83 -7.02
CA GLU A 136 -10.93 13.68 -6.37
C GLU A 136 -10.81 15.15 -6.77
N VAL A 137 -11.91 15.87 -6.56
CA VAL A 137 -11.89 17.33 -6.39
C VAL A 137 -12.08 17.67 -4.93
N THR A 138 -11.20 18.50 -4.38
CA THR A 138 -11.27 18.99 -3.00
C THR A 138 -11.68 20.46 -2.96
N PHE A 139 -12.42 20.82 -1.92
CA PHE A 139 -12.86 22.17 -1.58
C PHE A 139 -12.34 22.44 -0.17
N GLU A 140 -11.16 23.06 -0.07
CA GLU A 140 -10.43 23.19 1.19
C GLU A 140 -10.35 24.63 1.64
N LEU A 141 -10.33 24.86 2.95
CA LEU A 141 -10.05 26.18 3.49
C LEU A 141 -8.58 26.54 3.20
N PRO A 142 -8.29 27.67 2.52
CA PRO A 142 -6.94 28.19 2.52
C PRO A 142 -6.57 28.56 3.96
N MET A 143 -5.51 27.94 4.50
CA MET A 143 -5.10 28.16 5.88
C MET A 143 -4.88 29.66 6.15
N PRO A 144 -5.63 30.26 7.10
CA PRO A 144 -5.47 31.69 7.38
C PRO A 144 -4.09 31.96 7.98
N GLU A 145 -3.38 32.96 7.47
CA GLU A 145 -2.14 33.46 8.09
C GLU A 145 -2.42 34.20 9.42
N ASP A 146 -3.64 34.73 9.59
CA ASP A 146 -4.08 35.38 10.81
C ASP A 146 -4.44 34.36 11.91
N PRO A 147 -3.78 34.38 13.09
CA PRO A 147 -4.09 33.49 14.20
C PRO A 147 -5.53 33.60 14.72
N VAL A 148 -6.25 34.69 14.43
CA VAL A 148 -7.65 34.93 14.86
C VAL A 148 -8.67 34.57 13.76
N GLY A 149 -8.22 34.24 12.55
CA GLY A 149 -9.08 33.90 11.41
C GLY A 149 -9.95 32.65 11.64
N ARG A 150 -11.12 32.59 11.00
CA ARG A 150 -12.00 31.41 11.06
C ARG A 150 -11.32 30.23 10.35
N LYS A 151 -11.07 29.15 11.08
CA LYS A 151 -10.37 27.93 10.60
C LYS A 151 -11.33 26.84 10.11
N VAL A 152 -12.51 27.25 9.65
CA VAL A 152 -13.58 26.34 9.23
C VAL A 152 -14.27 26.95 8.02
N CYS A 153 -14.38 26.18 6.94
CA CYS A 153 -15.19 26.55 5.78
C CYS A 153 -16.63 26.04 5.94
N GLN A 154 -17.55 26.66 5.21
CA GLN A 154 -18.95 26.25 5.15
C GLN A 154 -19.29 25.95 3.68
N LEU A 155 -19.80 24.76 3.42
CA LEU A 155 -20.13 24.29 2.06
C LEU A 155 -21.55 23.71 2.05
N GLU A 156 -22.39 24.20 1.15
CA GLU A 156 -23.70 23.61 0.88
C GLU A 156 -23.59 22.51 -0.15
N VAL A 157 -24.14 21.33 0.13
CA VAL A 157 -24.10 20.18 -0.77
C VAL A 157 -25.50 19.76 -1.17
N VAL A 158 -25.73 19.68 -2.47
CA VAL A 158 -26.96 19.17 -3.10
C VAL A 158 -26.57 18.07 -4.08
N ALA A 159 -27.21 16.90 -4.01
CA ALA A 159 -26.96 15.80 -4.95
C ALA A 159 -28.25 15.37 -5.62
N GLY A 160 -28.26 15.30 -6.96
CA GLY A 160 -29.44 14.89 -7.73
C GLY A 160 -30.67 15.77 -7.50
N GLY A 161 -30.47 17.04 -7.08
CA GLY A 161 -31.54 17.96 -6.70
C GLY A 161 -32.00 17.86 -5.24
N GLU A 162 -31.46 16.92 -4.46
CA GLU A 162 -31.78 16.74 -3.03
C GLU A 162 -30.74 17.40 -2.14
N TYR A 163 -31.20 18.13 -1.11
CA TYR A 163 -30.33 18.78 -0.15
C TYR A 163 -29.71 17.74 0.78
N LEU A 164 -28.40 17.50 0.64
CA LEU A 164 -27.66 16.57 1.51
C LEU A 164 -27.33 17.23 2.85
N GLY A 165 -26.97 18.50 2.83
CA GLY A 165 -26.64 19.23 4.05
C GLY A 165 -25.68 20.38 3.83
N ARG A 166 -25.39 21.06 4.93
CA ARG A 166 -24.33 22.05 5.04
C ARG A 166 -23.17 21.46 5.82
N TYR A 167 -22.05 21.33 5.13
CA TYR A 167 -20.79 20.89 5.68
C TYR A 167 -20.08 22.04 6.43
N GLU A 168 -19.47 21.72 7.57
CA GLU A 168 -18.58 22.62 8.30
C GLU A 168 -17.32 21.85 8.73
N GLY A 169 -16.15 22.26 8.24
CA GLY A 169 -14.87 21.64 8.56
C GLY A 169 -13.71 22.29 7.81
N THR A 170 -12.59 21.56 7.66
CA THR A 170 -11.44 22.08 6.89
C THR A 170 -11.67 21.99 5.38
N GLY A 171 -12.56 21.11 4.91
CA GLY A 171 -12.93 21.04 3.51
C GLY A 171 -13.86 19.87 3.18
N LEU A 172 -14.14 19.66 1.91
CA LEU A 172 -14.94 18.53 1.42
C LEU A 172 -14.34 18.00 0.13
N ALA A 173 -14.39 16.69 -0.08
CA ALA A 173 -13.92 16.03 -1.29
C ALA A 173 -15.07 15.31 -2.01
N VAL A 174 -15.03 15.33 -3.34
CA VAL A 174 -15.82 14.45 -4.20
C VAL A 174 -14.87 13.56 -4.98
N ALA A 175 -14.86 12.27 -4.64
CA ALA A 175 -13.93 11.29 -5.19
C ALA A 175 -14.63 10.34 -6.18
N ALA A 176 -13.94 10.00 -7.27
CA ALA A 176 -14.26 8.82 -8.08
C ALA A 176 -13.72 7.55 -7.37
N PRO A 177 -14.08 6.33 -7.83
CA PRO A 177 -13.69 5.10 -7.13
C PRO A 177 -12.17 4.94 -6.98
N THR A 178 -11.40 5.40 -7.97
CA THR A 178 -9.93 5.40 -7.91
C THR A 178 -9.39 6.31 -6.80
N GLY A 179 -10.01 7.48 -6.57
CA GLY A 179 -9.64 8.39 -5.48
C GLY A 179 -10.11 7.96 -4.09
N SER A 180 -10.82 6.81 -3.97
CA SER A 180 -11.23 6.30 -2.66
C SER A 180 -10.06 5.92 -1.75
N THR A 181 -8.87 5.71 -2.32
CA THR A 181 -7.60 5.39 -1.62
C THR A 181 -6.75 6.63 -1.34
N ALA A 182 -7.23 7.83 -1.66
CA ALA A 182 -6.50 9.08 -1.46
C ALA A 182 -7.10 9.86 -0.28
N MET A 183 -7.39 11.16 -0.48
CA MET A 183 -7.98 12.02 0.56
C MET A 183 -9.27 11.45 1.16
N ALA A 184 -10.06 10.73 0.36
CA ALA A 184 -11.27 10.07 0.83
C ALA A 184 -10.99 9.02 1.92
N LEU A 185 -9.94 8.22 1.80
CA LEU A 185 -9.58 7.19 2.79
C LEU A 185 -9.17 7.81 4.12
N SER A 186 -8.31 8.83 4.05
CA SER A 186 -7.87 9.63 5.19
C SER A 186 -9.05 10.24 5.95
N ALA A 187 -10.10 10.64 5.24
CA ALA A 187 -11.30 11.26 5.77
C ALA A 187 -12.45 10.28 6.09
N ASP A 188 -12.14 9.00 6.38
CA ASP A 188 -13.10 7.96 6.77
C ASP A 188 -14.08 7.54 5.66
N GLY A 189 -13.77 7.85 4.40
CA GLY A 189 -14.51 7.39 3.24
C GLY A 189 -14.32 5.88 2.99
N PRO A 190 -15.34 5.14 2.51
CA PRO A 190 -15.17 3.73 2.20
C PRO A 190 -14.23 3.52 1.01
N LEU A 191 -13.42 2.48 1.11
CA LEU A 191 -12.61 1.97 -0.01
C LEU A 191 -13.53 1.46 -1.11
N GLN A 192 -13.22 1.78 -2.36
CA GLN A 192 -14.00 1.36 -3.51
C GLN A 192 -13.13 0.61 -4.51
N TYR A 193 -13.53 -0.62 -4.85
CA TYR A 193 -12.92 -1.38 -5.94
C TYR A 193 -13.21 -0.68 -7.28
N PRO A 194 -12.21 -0.15 -8.02
CA PRO A 194 -12.53 0.74 -9.14
C PRO A 194 -12.93 0.06 -10.46
N PRO A 195 -12.42 -1.13 -10.86
CA PRO A 195 -12.85 -1.77 -12.11
C PRO A 195 -14.36 -1.95 -12.20
N GLY A 196 -14.97 -1.39 -13.24
CA GLY A 196 -16.42 -1.50 -13.48
C GLY A 196 -17.30 -0.76 -12.47
N ASN A 197 -16.71 -0.01 -11.54
CA ASN A 197 -17.43 0.77 -10.55
C ASN A 197 -17.66 2.20 -11.06
N ARG A 198 -18.92 2.64 -11.04
CA ARG A 198 -19.34 3.95 -11.53
C ARG A 198 -20.10 4.74 -10.48
N THR A 199 -19.37 5.37 -9.58
CA THR A 199 -19.93 6.10 -8.44
C THR A 199 -19.13 7.38 -8.15
N LEU A 200 -19.76 8.32 -7.45
CA LEU A 200 -19.07 9.44 -6.82
C LEU A 200 -19.26 9.35 -5.32
N GLN A 201 -18.22 9.67 -4.56
CA GLN A 201 -18.28 9.69 -3.11
C GLN A 201 -18.03 11.08 -2.58
N VAL A 202 -18.95 11.58 -1.76
CA VAL A 202 -18.82 12.85 -1.05
C VAL A 202 -18.31 12.57 0.35
N VAL A 203 -17.16 13.16 0.71
CA VAL A 203 -16.52 12.97 2.04
C VAL A 203 -16.16 14.33 2.64
N GLY A 204 -16.50 14.54 3.90
CA GLY A 204 -16.09 15.73 4.64
C GLY A 204 -14.67 15.62 5.20
N LEU A 205 -13.81 16.62 4.99
CA LEU A 205 -12.45 16.70 5.51
C LEU A 205 -12.42 17.42 6.88
N HIS A 206 -12.10 16.68 7.94
CA HIS A 206 -12.04 17.14 9.34
C HIS A 206 -13.23 18.03 9.75
N THR A 207 -14.37 17.39 10.07
CA THR A 207 -15.57 18.09 10.54
C THR A 207 -15.66 18.13 12.06
N ASN A 208 -16.21 19.22 12.60
CA ASN A 208 -16.54 19.35 14.02
C ASN A 208 -18.01 19.01 14.33
N ARG A 209 -18.81 18.61 13.33
CA ARG A 209 -20.21 18.22 13.50
C ARG A 209 -20.36 16.70 13.59
N LEU A 210 -21.02 16.22 14.64
CA LEU A 210 -21.49 14.85 14.69
C LEU A 210 -22.49 14.61 13.55
N GLY A 211 -22.12 13.81 12.55
CA GLY A 211 -23.08 13.20 11.62
C GLY A 211 -22.92 13.46 10.12
N PHE A 212 -21.93 14.22 9.64
CA PHE A 212 -21.66 14.27 8.21
C PHE A 212 -20.88 13.01 7.79
N ARG A 213 -21.60 11.96 7.40
CA ARG A 213 -21.02 10.69 6.94
C ARG A 213 -20.68 10.73 5.45
N PRO A 214 -19.70 9.95 4.98
CA PRO A 214 -19.49 9.73 3.56
C PRO A 214 -20.77 9.26 2.88
N VAL A 215 -21.06 9.79 1.70
CA VAL A 215 -22.21 9.37 0.88
C VAL A 215 -21.68 8.93 -0.48
N VAL A 216 -22.07 7.72 -0.90
CA VAL A 216 -21.77 7.18 -2.23
C VAL A 216 -23.01 7.34 -3.10
N LEU A 217 -22.81 7.88 -4.30
CA LEU A 217 -23.82 8.23 -5.27
C LEU A 217 -23.50 7.57 -6.61
N ASP A 218 -24.52 7.36 -7.44
CA ASP A 218 -24.31 7.00 -8.84
C ASP A 218 -23.55 8.13 -9.58
N ALA A 219 -22.67 7.77 -10.52
CA ALA A 219 -21.82 8.73 -11.22
C ALA A 219 -22.58 9.78 -12.04
N ASP A 220 -23.77 9.45 -12.53
CA ASP A 220 -24.57 10.34 -13.36
C ASP A 220 -25.37 11.34 -12.50
N ARG A 221 -25.33 11.20 -11.17
CA ARG A 221 -25.95 12.15 -10.23
C ARG A 221 -25.05 13.37 -10.05
N GLU A 222 -25.54 14.52 -10.51
CA GLU A 222 -24.87 15.80 -10.28
C GLU A 222 -24.75 16.09 -8.77
N VAL A 223 -23.52 16.29 -8.32
CA VAL A 223 -23.19 16.85 -7.01
C VAL A 223 -22.89 18.33 -7.20
N ARG A 224 -23.73 19.19 -6.62
CA ARG A 224 -23.54 20.64 -6.57
C ARG A 224 -23.00 21.03 -5.20
N ILE A 225 -21.87 21.73 -5.21
CA ILE A 225 -21.24 22.30 -4.00
C ILE A 225 -21.24 23.81 -4.14
N ALA A 226 -21.87 24.52 -3.20
CA ALA A 226 -21.78 25.97 -3.11
C ALA A 226 -20.94 26.38 -1.89
N ALA A 227 -20.00 27.28 -2.11
CA ALA A 227 -19.13 27.79 -1.07
C ALA A 227 -19.81 28.95 -0.34
N ASP A 228 -19.95 28.87 0.99
CA ASP A 228 -20.43 30.00 1.81
C ASP A 228 -19.29 30.83 2.38
N SER A 229 -18.06 30.38 2.16
CA SER A 229 -16.81 31.00 2.57
C SER A 229 -15.76 30.76 1.50
N ALA A 230 -14.72 31.58 1.43
CA ALA A 230 -13.62 31.35 0.50
C ALA A 230 -13.01 29.95 0.69
N VAL A 231 -12.82 29.23 -0.42
CA VAL A 231 -12.21 27.90 -0.45
C VAL A 231 -11.26 27.79 -1.64
N ARG A 232 -10.31 26.89 -1.52
CA ARG A 232 -9.44 26.46 -2.60
C ARG A 232 -10.02 25.20 -3.21
N VAL A 233 -10.26 25.25 -4.52
CA VAL A 233 -10.71 24.10 -5.29
C VAL A 233 -9.51 23.48 -5.98
N SER A 234 -9.30 22.19 -5.77
CA SER A 234 -8.15 21.46 -6.31
C SER A 234 -8.61 20.16 -6.95
N VAL A 235 -8.13 19.88 -8.16
CA VAL A 235 -8.44 18.65 -8.90
C VAL A 235 -7.19 17.77 -8.94
N ASP A 236 -7.32 16.50 -8.55
CA ASP A 236 -6.25 15.48 -8.59
C ASP A 236 -4.92 16.01 -7.99
N GLY A 237 -4.97 16.61 -6.80
CA GLY A 237 -3.77 17.11 -6.10
C GLY A 237 -3.18 18.42 -6.67
N GLY A 238 -4.01 19.30 -7.23
CA GLY A 238 -3.64 20.70 -7.51
C GLY A 238 -3.57 21.09 -8.99
N ARG A 239 -4.16 20.30 -9.90
CA ARG A 239 -4.01 20.50 -11.36
C ARG A 239 -5.36 20.32 -12.09
N PRO A 240 -6.20 21.37 -12.21
CA PRO A 240 -5.97 22.76 -11.77
C PRO A 240 -6.25 23.00 -10.27
N GLN A 241 -5.74 24.12 -9.78
CA GLN A 241 -6.05 24.68 -8.47
C GLN A 241 -6.51 26.13 -8.65
N ILE A 242 -7.64 26.48 -8.05
CA ILE A 242 -8.21 27.83 -8.07
C ILE A 242 -8.68 28.23 -6.67
N ASP A 243 -8.76 29.52 -6.41
CA ASP A 243 -9.45 30.04 -5.23
C ASP A 243 -10.88 30.45 -5.66
N ALA A 244 -11.86 30.13 -4.82
CA ALA A 244 -13.28 30.37 -5.03
C ALA A 244 -13.84 31.21 -3.88
N ASP A 245 -14.72 32.14 -4.20
CA ASP A 245 -15.30 33.07 -3.23
C ASP A 245 -16.63 32.55 -2.67
N ALA A 246 -17.09 33.19 -1.59
CA ALA A 246 -18.42 32.92 -1.07
C ALA A 246 -19.50 33.25 -2.11
N GLY A 247 -20.39 32.29 -2.37
CA GLY A 247 -21.43 32.34 -3.40
C GLY A 247 -21.10 31.53 -4.65
N ASP A 248 -19.84 31.15 -4.87
CA ASP A 248 -19.45 30.31 -6.00
C ASP A 248 -20.01 28.89 -5.85
N ALA A 249 -20.44 28.32 -6.98
CA ALA A 249 -21.01 26.98 -7.03
C ALA A 249 -20.38 26.14 -8.14
N PHE A 250 -20.12 24.88 -7.80
CA PHE A 250 -19.44 23.90 -8.63
C PHE A 250 -20.34 22.70 -8.84
N ARG A 251 -20.32 22.14 -10.05
CA ARG A 251 -21.04 20.92 -10.43
C ARG A 251 -20.06 19.82 -10.73
N ILE A 252 -20.26 18.66 -10.11
CA ILE A 252 -19.44 17.47 -10.26
C ILE A 252 -20.33 16.33 -10.76
N THR A 253 -19.89 15.65 -11.82
CA THR A 253 -20.56 14.49 -12.44
C THR A 253 -19.51 13.47 -12.88
N GLY A 254 -19.91 12.25 -13.23
CA GLY A 254 -19.06 11.33 -13.99
C GLY A 254 -18.70 11.94 -15.34
N ALA A 255 -17.43 11.80 -15.76
CA ALA A 255 -16.99 12.21 -17.09
C ALA A 255 -17.41 11.15 -18.13
N ASP A 256 -17.73 11.60 -19.34
CA ASP A 256 -18.12 10.71 -20.44
C ASP A 256 -16.95 9.85 -20.93
N GLU A 257 -15.73 10.38 -20.85
CA GLU A 257 -14.51 9.72 -21.31
C GLU A 257 -13.79 9.01 -20.14
N PRO A 258 -13.89 7.67 -20.02
CA PRO A 258 -13.13 6.93 -19.02
C PRO A 258 -11.63 6.93 -19.34
N ALA A 259 -10.82 6.63 -18.34
CA ALA A 259 -9.42 6.27 -18.55
C ALA A 259 -9.30 4.78 -18.87
N HIS A 260 -8.54 4.43 -19.91
CA HIS A 260 -8.36 3.04 -20.33
C HIS A 260 -7.03 2.51 -19.78
N LEU A 261 -7.07 1.76 -18.69
CA LEU A 261 -5.87 1.18 -18.08
C LEU A 261 -5.57 -0.19 -18.65
N VAL A 262 -4.33 -0.41 -19.05
CA VAL A 262 -3.79 -1.72 -19.43
C VAL A 262 -3.39 -2.48 -18.17
N TRP A 263 -3.75 -3.76 -18.11
CA TRP A 263 -3.51 -4.68 -17.01
C TRP A 263 -2.82 -5.94 -17.53
N THR A 264 -1.83 -6.39 -16.80
CA THR A 264 -0.98 -7.54 -17.07
C THR A 264 -0.91 -8.44 -15.83
N ALA A 265 -0.35 -9.63 -15.96
CA ALA A 265 -0.17 -10.53 -14.81
C ALA A 265 0.85 -10.01 -13.78
N GLN A 266 1.67 -9.02 -14.17
CA GLN A 266 2.72 -8.40 -13.35
C GLN A 266 2.18 -7.27 -12.48
N ASP A 267 0.98 -6.78 -12.73
CA ASP A 267 0.39 -5.74 -11.90
C ASP A 267 0.02 -6.32 -10.52
N ALA A 268 0.44 -5.64 -9.46
CA ALA A 268 -0.01 -5.96 -8.10
C ALA A 268 -1.55 -6.00 -8.04
N GLN A 269 -2.18 -6.80 -7.16
CA GLN A 269 -3.64 -6.81 -7.04
C GLN A 269 -4.16 -5.68 -6.15
N PHE A 270 -5.38 -5.18 -6.43
CA PHE A 270 -5.93 -3.98 -5.79
C PHE A 270 -5.90 -4.07 -4.25
N PHE A 271 -6.27 -5.23 -3.71
CA PHE A 271 -6.33 -5.44 -2.28
C PHE A 271 -4.95 -5.62 -1.64
N ASP A 272 -3.92 -6.06 -2.38
CA ASP A 272 -2.53 -6.05 -1.90
C ASP A 272 -2.12 -4.61 -1.59
N GLY A 273 -2.45 -3.68 -2.50
CA GLY A 273 -2.35 -2.22 -2.36
C GLY A 273 -2.88 -1.69 -1.02
N ALA A 274 -4.15 -1.97 -0.76
CA ALA A 274 -4.85 -1.53 0.43
C ALA A 274 -4.34 -2.21 1.71
N ALA A 275 -3.90 -3.47 1.63
CA ALA A 275 -3.41 -4.23 2.77
C ALA A 275 -2.14 -3.62 3.37
N GLY A 276 -1.16 -3.20 2.56
CA GLY A 276 0.04 -2.59 3.13
C GLY A 276 -0.19 -1.16 3.63
N GLU A 277 -1.03 -0.32 3.01
CA GLU A 277 -1.31 1.02 3.58
C GLU A 277 -1.99 0.91 4.95
N ALA A 278 -2.91 -0.04 5.11
CA ALA A 278 -3.51 -0.30 6.41
C ALA A 278 -2.48 -0.78 7.45
N VAL A 279 -1.49 -1.57 7.01
CA VAL A 279 -0.37 -2.00 7.85
C VAL A 279 0.51 -0.80 8.22
N ASP A 280 0.85 0.06 7.27
CA ASP A 280 1.65 1.27 7.48
C ASP A 280 0.93 2.25 8.42
N ALA A 281 -0.35 2.51 8.19
CA ALA A 281 -1.20 3.33 9.06
C ALA A 281 -1.34 2.73 10.46
N ALA A 282 -1.43 1.40 10.57
CA ALA A 282 -1.49 0.71 11.86
C ALA A 282 -0.17 0.88 12.62
N VAL A 283 0.95 0.76 11.91
CA VAL A 283 2.30 0.98 12.43
C VAL A 283 2.49 2.44 12.88
N ASP A 284 2.15 3.43 12.05
CA ASP A 284 2.27 4.87 12.36
C ASP A 284 1.57 5.27 13.65
N ARG A 285 0.36 4.74 13.84
CA ARG A 285 -0.51 5.14 14.93
C ARG A 285 -0.08 4.51 16.26
N VAL A 286 0.56 3.34 16.21
CA VAL A 286 1.25 2.74 17.37
C VAL A 286 2.43 3.60 17.81
N ARG A 287 3.21 4.15 16.87
CA ARG A 287 4.38 5.02 17.18
C ARG A 287 3.99 6.27 17.97
N GLN A 288 2.95 6.97 17.54
CA GLN A 288 2.45 8.20 18.19
C GLN A 288 2.07 8.00 19.67
N ASN A 289 1.81 6.75 20.08
CA ASN A 289 1.36 6.40 21.42
C ASN A 289 2.35 5.52 22.22
N GLY A 290 3.49 5.15 21.63
CA GLY A 290 4.40 4.11 22.15
C GLY A 290 5.59 4.59 23.00
N ALA A 291 5.85 5.89 23.11
CA ALA A 291 7.04 6.39 23.82
C ALA A 291 6.77 6.68 25.33
N ALA A 292 6.98 5.70 26.23
CA ALA A 292 7.10 5.98 27.68
C ALA A 292 7.85 4.88 28.49
N PRO A 293 8.47 5.22 29.66
CA PRO A 293 9.45 4.36 30.36
C PRO A 293 8.88 3.43 31.44
N ARG A 294 9.52 2.23 31.57
CA ARG A 294 9.66 1.25 32.69
C ARG A 294 8.46 0.80 33.54
N GLN A 295 7.36 1.56 33.66
CA GLN A 295 6.04 1.08 34.12
C GLN A 295 4.98 1.18 33.00
N ALA A 296 5.41 1.60 31.81
CA ALA A 296 4.57 1.89 30.66
C ALA A 296 4.50 0.78 29.61
N ALA A 297 5.28 -0.30 29.68
CA ALA A 297 5.26 -1.36 28.65
C ALA A 297 3.86 -1.98 28.49
N ASP A 298 3.20 -2.33 29.58
CA ASP A 298 1.82 -2.84 29.57
C ASP A 298 0.77 -1.81 29.12
N ALA A 299 0.99 -0.53 29.45
CA ALA A 299 0.09 0.54 29.04
C ALA A 299 0.26 0.89 27.55
N ALA A 300 1.50 0.92 27.06
CA ALA A 300 1.87 1.07 25.67
C ALA A 300 1.32 -0.11 24.86
N ARG A 301 1.53 -1.34 25.33
CA ARG A 301 0.95 -2.57 24.75
C ARG A 301 -0.57 -2.49 24.58
N ARG A 302 -1.31 -2.18 25.66
CA ARG A 302 -2.77 -1.98 25.60
C ARG A 302 -3.20 -0.79 24.73
N SER A 303 -2.35 0.20 24.55
CA SER A 303 -2.58 1.32 23.64
C SER A 303 -2.41 0.89 22.20
N SER A 304 -1.27 0.29 21.87
CA SER A 304 -0.95 -0.29 20.57
C SER A 304 -2.03 -1.27 20.12
N GLU A 305 -2.45 -2.16 21.02
CA GLU A 305 -3.49 -3.15 20.76
C GLU A 305 -4.83 -2.51 20.37
N ARG A 306 -5.31 -1.51 21.13
CA ARG A 306 -6.55 -0.77 20.80
C ARG A 306 -6.43 0.00 19.49
N ILE A 307 -5.25 0.53 19.20
CA ILE A 307 -4.98 1.32 18.00
C ILE A 307 -4.94 0.42 16.77
N LEU A 308 -4.20 -0.69 16.82
CA LEU A 308 -4.17 -1.71 15.78
C LEU A 308 -5.58 -2.22 15.51
N ALA A 309 -6.35 -2.56 16.56
CA ALA A 309 -7.74 -2.98 16.42
C ALA A 309 -8.60 -1.92 15.72
N ALA A 310 -8.50 -0.65 16.12
CA ALA A 310 -9.29 0.43 15.52
C ALA A 310 -8.89 0.74 14.06
N VAL A 311 -7.60 0.67 13.73
CA VAL A 311 -7.12 0.89 12.36
C VAL A 311 -7.52 -0.27 11.46
N LEU A 312 -7.25 -1.50 11.89
CA LEU A 312 -7.58 -2.69 11.10
C LEU A 312 -9.08 -2.87 10.96
N ASP A 313 -9.89 -2.52 11.98
CA ASP A 313 -11.35 -2.49 11.86
C ASP A 313 -11.82 -1.46 10.82
N ARG A 314 -11.31 -0.23 10.92
CA ARG A 314 -11.69 0.84 9.99
C ARG A 314 -11.31 0.51 8.54
N SER A 315 -10.13 -0.08 8.33
CA SER A 315 -9.63 -0.41 6.99
C SER A 315 -10.19 -1.73 6.45
N PHE A 316 -10.44 -2.71 7.32
CA PHE A 316 -10.93 -4.06 6.98
C PHE A 316 -12.06 -4.50 7.92
N PRO A 317 -13.26 -3.90 7.80
CA PRO A 317 -14.41 -4.33 8.57
C PRO A 317 -14.78 -5.77 8.19
N GLY A 318 -15.01 -6.62 9.20
CA GLY A 318 -15.42 -8.02 9.00
C GLY A 318 -14.30 -9.06 8.88
N VAL A 319 -13.03 -8.67 8.92
CA VAL A 319 -11.88 -9.60 9.02
C VAL A 319 -11.56 -9.88 10.49
N ASP A 320 -11.31 -11.14 10.82
CA ASP A 320 -10.90 -11.57 12.17
C ASP A 320 -9.60 -10.88 12.59
N LEU A 321 -9.50 -10.47 13.85
CA LEU A 321 -8.25 -9.99 14.45
C LEU A 321 -7.94 -10.79 15.71
N ARG A 322 -6.74 -11.36 15.78
CA ARG A 322 -6.26 -12.13 16.92
C ARG A 322 -4.92 -11.59 17.42
N SER A 323 -4.83 -11.40 18.73
CA SER A 323 -3.64 -10.94 19.46
C SER A 323 -3.36 -11.89 20.64
N PRO A 324 -2.10 -12.25 20.94
CA PRO A 324 -1.75 -13.10 22.08
C PRO A 324 -2.22 -12.52 23.42
N ASP A 325 -2.40 -11.20 23.47
CA ASP A 325 -2.73 -10.47 24.69
C ASP A 325 -4.26 -10.39 24.98
N GLY A 326 -5.08 -11.04 24.16
CA GLY A 326 -6.52 -11.23 24.43
C GLY A 326 -7.49 -10.39 23.60
N THR A 327 -7.02 -9.57 22.64
CA THR A 327 -7.92 -9.02 21.61
C THR A 327 -8.24 -10.10 20.58
N VAL A 328 -9.43 -10.66 20.71
CA VAL A 328 -10.05 -11.52 19.71
C VAL A 328 -11.30 -10.80 19.22
N ARG A 329 -11.34 -10.47 17.93
CA ARG A 329 -12.54 -9.97 17.26
C ARG A 329 -12.95 -10.96 16.19
N GLU A 330 -14.12 -11.56 16.38
CA GLU A 330 -14.79 -12.37 15.36
C GLU A 330 -15.42 -11.42 14.33
N GLY A 331 -15.08 -11.61 13.06
CA GLY A 331 -15.67 -10.92 11.91
C GLY A 331 -17.04 -11.49 11.51
N ASP A 332 -17.64 -10.97 10.44
CA ASP A 332 -18.96 -11.39 9.94
C ASP A 332 -18.91 -12.71 9.13
N GLY A 333 -17.74 -13.35 9.02
CA GLY A 333 -17.49 -14.54 8.21
C GLY A 333 -17.73 -15.87 8.92
N ASP A 334 -18.22 -16.86 8.17
CA ASP A 334 -18.35 -18.25 8.59
C ASP A 334 -16.99 -18.80 9.05
N ARG A 335 -16.96 -19.57 10.14
CA ARG A 335 -15.75 -19.91 10.92
C ARG A 335 -14.73 -20.81 10.20
N ASP A 336 -14.99 -21.16 8.94
CA ASP A 336 -14.14 -22.02 8.12
C ASP A 336 -13.68 -21.30 6.84
N GLY A 337 -12.48 -20.70 6.88
CA GLY A 337 -11.71 -20.38 5.67
C GLY A 337 -11.62 -18.92 5.22
N GLY A 338 -11.87 -17.93 6.10
CA GLY A 338 -11.68 -16.51 5.80
C GLY A 338 -10.29 -15.96 6.20
N ALA A 339 -9.92 -14.82 5.62
CA ALA A 339 -8.69 -14.10 5.97
C ALA A 339 -8.67 -13.70 7.47
N THR A 340 -7.49 -13.65 8.08
CA THR A 340 -7.30 -13.33 9.51
C THR A 340 -6.09 -12.42 9.71
N TRP A 341 -6.25 -11.41 10.57
CA TRP A 341 -5.15 -10.63 11.11
C TRP A 341 -4.55 -11.29 12.34
N LEU A 342 -3.24 -11.54 12.30
CA LEU A 342 -2.45 -11.82 13.50
C LEU A 342 -1.62 -10.58 13.85
N ALA A 343 -1.73 -10.10 15.08
CA ALA A 343 -0.98 -8.95 15.55
C ALA A 343 -0.28 -9.25 16.86
N ALA A 344 0.99 -8.91 16.96
CA ALA A 344 1.76 -8.82 18.19
C ALA A 344 2.04 -7.34 18.49
N PRO A 345 1.20 -6.67 19.32
CA PRO A 345 1.33 -5.24 19.60
C PRO A 345 2.61 -4.85 20.35
N LEU A 346 3.26 -5.82 21.00
CA LEU A 346 4.56 -5.68 21.65
C LEU A 346 5.28 -7.02 21.72
N ASP A 347 6.15 -7.29 20.75
CA ASP A 347 7.14 -8.36 20.84
C ASP A 347 8.44 -7.85 21.49
N GLY A 348 9.12 -8.69 22.27
CA GLY A 348 10.25 -8.30 23.10
C GLY A 348 9.86 -7.61 24.41
N ARG A 349 8.74 -8.02 25.01
CA ARG A 349 8.21 -7.44 26.26
C ARG A 349 9.26 -7.33 27.37
N THR A 350 10.02 -8.39 27.62
CA THR A 350 11.07 -8.39 28.65
C THR A 350 12.20 -7.40 28.33
N ASN A 351 12.50 -7.16 27.05
CA ASN A 351 13.44 -6.12 26.64
C ASN A 351 12.88 -4.73 26.96
N ALA A 352 11.63 -4.45 26.55
CA ALA A 352 10.97 -3.18 26.81
C ALA A 352 10.88 -2.86 28.32
N GLU A 353 10.50 -3.83 29.16
CA GLU A 353 10.43 -3.69 30.61
C GLU A 353 11.78 -3.32 31.25
N ARG A 354 12.87 -3.85 30.69
CA ARG A 354 14.24 -3.59 31.16
C ARG A 354 14.85 -2.33 30.54
N GLY A 355 14.16 -1.69 29.60
CA GLY A 355 14.65 -0.52 28.85
C GLY A 355 15.67 -0.88 27.77
N ASN A 356 15.65 -2.12 27.26
CA ASN A 356 16.35 -2.50 26.05
C ASN A 356 15.47 -2.15 24.84
N SER A 357 16.05 -1.47 23.85
CA SER A 357 15.40 -0.99 22.62
C SER A 357 14.97 -2.10 21.65
N GLN A 358 15.37 -3.35 21.89
CA GLN A 358 15.04 -4.52 21.05
C GLN A 358 13.61 -5.02 21.29
N TYR A 359 12.62 -4.22 20.89
CA TYR A 359 11.21 -4.58 20.88
C TYR A 359 10.55 -4.06 19.60
N VAL A 360 9.50 -4.75 19.15
CA VAL A 360 8.85 -4.46 17.87
C VAL A 360 7.34 -4.62 17.96
N VAL A 361 6.66 -4.07 16.97
CA VAL A 361 5.25 -4.33 16.66
C VAL A 361 5.23 -5.21 15.43
N SER A 362 4.49 -6.31 15.47
CA SER A 362 4.32 -7.18 14.31
C SER A 362 2.84 -7.29 13.94
N VAL A 363 2.55 -7.27 12.65
CA VAL A 363 1.21 -7.48 12.11
C VAL A 363 1.30 -8.30 10.83
N ALA A 364 0.36 -9.20 10.62
CA ALA A 364 0.26 -10.03 9.44
C ALA A 364 -1.20 -10.25 9.04
N LEU A 365 -1.47 -10.19 7.74
CA LEU A 365 -2.68 -10.70 7.13
C LEU A 365 -2.40 -12.09 6.57
N LEU A 366 -3.21 -13.07 6.98
CA LEU A 366 -3.16 -14.44 6.51
C LEU A 366 -4.43 -14.77 5.72
N ASP A 367 -4.26 -15.33 4.52
CA ASP A 367 -5.32 -15.91 3.67
C ASP A 367 -4.72 -17.08 2.89
N ASP A 368 -5.06 -18.30 3.31
CA ASP A 368 -4.41 -19.56 2.90
C ASP A 368 -2.86 -19.57 3.00
N GLY A 369 -2.30 -18.66 3.80
CA GLY A 369 -0.87 -18.43 3.96
C GLY A 369 -0.54 -16.95 4.17
N PRO A 370 0.74 -16.57 4.30
CA PRO A 370 1.19 -15.18 4.42
C PRO A 370 0.74 -14.31 3.23
N VAL A 371 -0.03 -13.24 3.45
CA VAL A 371 -0.45 -12.31 2.37
C VAL A 371 0.33 -11.01 2.45
N ALA A 372 0.36 -10.41 3.63
CA ALA A 372 1.08 -9.17 3.88
C ALA A 372 1.51 -9.16 5.34
N GLY A 373 2.62 -8.51 5.64
CA GLY A 373 3.04 -8.33 7.02
C GLY A 373 4.02 -7.19 7.17
N ALA A 374 4.11 -6.69 8.40
CA ALA A 374 5.15 -5.77 8.80
C ALA A 374 5.69 -6.08 10.19
N VAL A 375 6.93 -5.68 10.39
CA VAL A 375 7.64 -5.64 11.66
C VAL A 375 8.23 -4.24 11.79
N ALA A 376 7.69 -3.46 12.72
CA ALA A 376 8.18 -2.13 13.02
C ALA A 376 8.99 -2.16 14.31
N ALA A 377 10.23 -1.68 14.25
CA ALA A 377 11.16 -1.57 15.36
C ALA A 377 11.34 -0.09 15.76
N PRO A 378 10.46 0.45 16.65
CA PRO A 378 10.31 1.89 16.79
C PRO A 378 11.56 2.58 17.33
N ALA A 379 12.30 1.90 18.20
CA ALA A 379 13.51 2.45 18.80
C ALA A 379 14.69 2.58 17.83
N PHE A 380 14.59 1.97 16.65
CA PHE A 380 15.63 1.99 15.61
C PHE A 380 15.21 2.76 14.36
N ASP A 381 14.00 3.34 14.34
CA ASP A 381 13.44 3.99 13.16
C ASP A 381 13.44 3.08 11.93
N ASP A 382 13.03 1.82 12.13
CA ASP A 382 13.23 0.74 11.16
C ASP A 382 11.93 -0.06 11.00
N VAL A 383 11.37 -0.06 9.80
CA VAL A 383 10.16 -0.81 9.46
C VAL A 383 10.48 -1.74 8.32
N LEU A 384 10.17 -3.01 8.50
CA LEU A 384 10.13 -3.94 7.40
C LEU A 384 8.68 -4.29 7.09
N SER A 385 8.31 -4.18 5.82
CA SER A 385 7.01 -4.60 5.34
C SER A 385 7.18 -5.40 4.04
N ALA A 386 6.25 -6.33 3.82
CA ALA A 386 6.23 -7.09 2.59
C ALA A 386 4.81 -7.56 2.27
N ARG A 387 4.58 -7.84 1.00
CA ARG A 387 3.37 -8.44 0.47
C ARG A 387 3.75 -9.66 -0.36
N ARG A 388 2.84 -10.60 -0.48
CA ARG A 388 3.03 -11.80 -1.30
C ARG A 388 3.36 -11.38 -2.72
N GLY A 389 4.48 -11.89 -3.24
CA GLY A 389 4.95 -11.59 -4.59
C GLY A 389 5.75 -10.29 -4.73
N THR A 390 6.03 -9.55 -3.65
CA THR A 390 6.93 -8.38 -3.68
C THR A 390 8.22 -8.67 -2.93
N ALA A 391 9.31 -7.95 -3.22
CA ALA A 391 10.46 -7.93 -2.32
C ALA A 391 10.07 -7.25 -0.99
N PRO A 392 10.64 -7.66 0.15
CA PRO A 392 10.51 -6.90 1.38
C PRO A 392 11.18 -5.54 1.22
N VAL A 393 10.57 -4.53 1.81
CA VAL A 393 11.13 -3.19 1.84
C VAL A 393 11.45 -2.81 3.27
N ARG A 394 12.48 -1.98 3.42
CA ARG A 394 12.87 -1.35 4.66
C ARG A 394 12.61 0.15 4.55
N GLY A 395 11.62 0.61 5.29
CA GLY A 395 11.32 2.02 5.47
C GLY A 395 11.89 2.59 6.76
N SER A 396 11.85 3.91 6.84
CA SER A 396 11.98 4.67 8.09
C SER A 396 10.60 5.14 8.53
N LEU A 397 10.46 5.44 9.82
CA LEU A 397 9.22 5.97 10.34
C LEU A 397 8.97 7.42 9.89
N ASP A 398 10.05 8.16 9.60
CA ASP A 398 10.07 9.61 9.37
C ASP A 398 10.46 9.99 7.91
N ALA A 399 10.75 9.01 7.05
CA ALA A 399 11.15 9.25 5.67
C ALA A 399 10.25 8.51 4.68
N ASP A 400 9.83 9.21 3.62
CA ASP A 400 9.04 8.67 2.52
C ASP A 400 9.88 7.82 1.55
N GLU A 401 10.93 7.13 1.98
CA GLU A 401 11.75 6.30 1.08
C GLU A 401 11.94 4.90 1.66
N ASP A 402 11.36 3.93 0.95
CA ASP A 402 11.49 2.50 1.22
C ASP A 402 12.63 1.92 0.36
N VAL A 403 13.54 1.18 1.00
CA VAL A 403 14.67 0.53 0.34
C VAL A 403 14.40 -0.97 0.24
N PRO A 404 14.43 -1.58 -0.96
CA PRO A 404 14.34 -3.03 -1.08
C PRO A 404 15.44 -3.71 -0.28
N VAL A 405 15.08 -4.77 0.44
CA VAL A 405 16.01 -5.60 1.20
C VAL A 405 15.78 -7.07 0.87
N GLY A 406 16.79 -7.87 1.12
CA GLY A 406 16.72 -9.31 0.92
C GLY A 406 17.70 -10.04 1.83
N PRO A 407 17.55 -11.36 1.96
CA PRO A 407 18.40 -12.16 2.79
C PRO A 407 19.82 -12.22 2.23
N THR A 408 20.77 -12.68 3.06
CA THR A 408 22.15 -12.88 2.61
C THR A 408 22.24 -14.02 1.59
N ALA A 409 23.30 -14.08 0.80
CA ALA A 409 23.54 -15.20 -0.13
C ALA A 409 24.39 -16.35 0.48
N ARG A 410 24.62 -16.34 1.80
CA ARG A 410 25.53 -17.28 2.47
C ARG A 410 24.98 -18.71 2.47
N ASP A 411 25.83 -19.68 2.17
CA ASP A 411 25.51 -21.12 2.13
C ASP A 411 26.34 -21.98 3.11
N ASP A 412 27.25 -21.37 3.87
CA ASP A 412 28.11 -22.03 4.87
C ASP A 412 27.74 -21.66 6.33
N LEU A 413 27.87 -22.62 7.24
CA LEU A 413 27.62 -22.40 8.68
C LEU A 413 28.76 -21.66 9.39
N ASP A 414 30.02 -21.90 9.02
CA ASP A 414 31.20 -21.40 9.74
C ASP A 414 31.26 -19.86 9.83
N GLY A 415 30.70 -19.16 8.84
CA GLY A 415 30.56 -17.71 8.87
C GLY A 415 29.14 -17.18 9.17
N ALA A 416 28.18 -18.06 9.46
CA ALA A 416 26.78 -17.69 9.62
C ALA A 416 26.49 -16.99 10.95
N ALA A 417 25.74 -15.90 10.90
CA ALA A 417 25.12 -15.25 12.04
C ALA A 417 23.71 -15.83 12.27
N VAL A 418 23.56 -16.60 13.34
CA VAL A 418 22.30 -17.28 13.69
C VAL A 418 21.69 -16.67 14.95
N LEU A 419 20.41 -16.32 14.87
CA LEU A 419 19.65 -15.77 15.99
C LEU A 419 18.87 -16.88 16.70
N VAL A 420 18.99 -17.00 18.01
CA VAL A 420 18.35 -18.08 18.77
C VAL A 420 17.49 -17.53 19.90
N GLU A 421 16.19 -17.76 19.77
CA GLU A 421 15.19 -17.47 20.80
C GLU A 421 14.61 -18.79 21.34
N GLY A 422 14.57 -18.93 22.66
CA GLY A 422 14.22 -20.21 23.30
C GLY A 422 15.37 -21.22 23.37
N GLU A 423 15.11 -22.40 23.90
CA GLU A 423 16.12 -23.46 24.03
C GLU A 423 16.14 -24.31 22.76
N PRO A 424 17.30 -24.47 22.08
CA PRO A 424 17.39 -25.30 20.89
C PRO A 424 17.02 -26.76 21.19
N PRO A 425 16.25 -27.45 20.32
CA PRO A 425 16.07 -28.88 20.42
C PRO A 425 17.42 -29.63 20.38
N ASP A 426 17.52 -30.77 21.07
CA ASP A 426 18.77 -31.55 21.23
C ASP A 426 19.47 -31.86 19.89
N GLY A 427 18.71 -32.05 18.80
CA GLY A 427 19.24 -32.32 17.45
C GLY A 427 19.77 -31.10 16.69
N LEU A 428 19.40 -29.88 17.09
CA LEU A 428 19.84 -28.63 16.44
C LEU A 428 20.95 -27.92 17.22
N ALA A 429 21.08 -28.17 18.52
CA ALA A 429 22.14 -27.59 19.35
C ALA A 429 23.55 -27.91 18.80
N GLY A 430 23.76 -29.14 18.31
CA GLY A 430 25.01 -29.56 17.69
C GLY A 430 25.31 -28.84 16.37
N THR A 431 24.30 -28.69 15.50
CA THR A 431 24.43 -27.93 14.24
C THR A 431 24.75 -26.47 14.49
N LEU A 432 24.04 -25.85 15.45
CA LEU A 432 24.24 -24.45 15.80
C LEU A 432 25.63 -24.18 16.38
N ALA A 433 26.27 -25.15 17.03
CA ALA A 433 27.64 -25.01 17.51
C ALA A 433 28.66 -24.81 16.38
N GLY A 434 28.31 -25.16 15.14
CA GLY A 434 29.11 -24.88 13.94
C GLY A 434 28.86 -23.50 13.32
N ALA A 435 27.93 -22.71 13.87
CA ALA A 435 27.67 -21.36 13.40
C ALA A 435 28.79 -20.40 13.84
N GLY A 436 29.23 -19.53 12.93
CA GLY A 436 30.24 -18.51 13.23
C GLY A 436 29.86 -17.57 14.37
N GLU A 437 28.57 -17.21 14.44
CA GLU A 437 28.05 -16.39 15.52
C GLU A 437 26.63 -16.78 15.91
N ILE A 438 26.37 -16.83 17.22
CA ILE A 438 25.04 -17.05 17.79
C ILE A 438 24.67 -15.86 18.66
N ARG A 439 23.53 -15.22 18.38
CA ARG A 439 23.00 -14.10 19.18
C ARG A 439 21.59 -14.37 19.66
N ARG A 440 21.20 -13.67 20.73
CA ARG A 440 19.82 -13.60 21.21
C ARG A 440 19.39 -12.13 21.24
N LEU A 441 18.31 -11.81 20.54
CA LEU A 441 17.75 -10.45 20.51
C LEU A 441 16.68 -10.28 21.57
N GLY A 442 16.01 -11.35 21.99
CA GLY A 442 14.87 -11.33 22.90
C GLY A 442 13.56 -10.88 22.24
N SER A 443 13.49 -10.91 20.90
CA SER A 443 12.32 -10.55 20.09
C SER A 443 12.28 -11.45 18.84
N PRO A 444 11.44 -12.51 18.81
CA PRO A 444 11.32 -13.41 17.66
C PRO A 444 10.90 -12.69 16.37
N ALA A 445 10.03 -11.67 16.44
CA ALA A 445 9.64 -10.89 15.27
C ALA A 445 10.83 -10.11 14.69
N LEU A 446 11.65 -9.48 15.55
CA LEU A 446 12.86 -8.77 15.13
C LEU A 446 13.90 -9.73 14.56
N ALA A 447 14.01 -10.94 15.11
CA ALA A 447 14.93 -11.95 14.60
C ALA A 447 14.59 -12.35 13.16
N LEU A 448 13.31 -12.65 12.87
CA LEU A 448 12.85 -12.93 11.51
C LEU A 448 13.08 -11.76 10.56
N ALA A 449 12.77 -10.54 11.03
CA ALA A 449 12.99 -9.33 10.24
C ALA A 449 14.48 -9.10 9.91
N HIS A 450 15.40 -9.44 10.83
CA HIS A 450 16.84 -9.41 10.55
C HIS A 450 17.28 -10.44 9.49
N VAL A 451 16.69 -11.63 9.47
CA VAL A 451 16.98 -12.61 8.42
C VAL A 451 16.45 -12.12 7.07
N ALA A 452 15.20 -11.65 7.01
CA ALA A 452 14.60 -11.11 5.77
C ALA A 452 15.38 -9.90 5.21
N ALA A 453 15.97 -9.08 6.09
CA ALA A 453 16.76 -7.90 5.73
C ALA A 453 18.24 -8.20 5.41
N GLY A 454 18.67 -9.46 5.50
CA GLY A 454 20.07 -9.83 5.30
C GLY A 454 21.03 -9.34 6.40
N ARG A 455 20.52 -9.08 7.60
CA ARG A 455 21.31 -8.71 8.79
C ARG A 455 21.72 -9.92 9.63
N ALA A 456 21.07 -11.06 9.40
CA ALA A 456 21.40 -12.38 9.93
C ALA A 456 21.16 -13.42 8.84
N ASP A 457 21.79 -14.58 8.96
CA ASP A 457 21.70 -15.66 7.97
C ASP A 457 20.57 -16.64 8.30
N ALA A 458 20.26 -16.83 9.60
CA ALA A 458 19.18 -17.69 10.06
C ALA A 458 18.69 -17.33 11.46
N CYS A 459 17.51 -17.85 11.83
CA CYS A 459 17.06 -17.89 13.20
C CYS A 459 16.35 -19.20 13.58
N LEU A 460 16.57 -19.63 14.81
CA LEU A 460 15.82 -20.72 15.45
C LEU A 460 14.98 -20.12 16.57
N LEU A 461 13.67 -20.26 16.46
CA LEU A 461 12.71 -19.76 17.44
C LEU A 461 11.99 -20.97 18.02
N THR A 462 12.11 -21.17 19.33
CA THR A 462 11.51 -22.32 20.01
C THR A 462 10.49 -21.84 21.02
N ASP A 463 9.29 -22.40 20.96
CA ASP A 463 8.18 -22.09 21.85
C ASP A 463 7.93 -20.56 21.89
N VAL A 464 7.38 -20.02 20.81
CA VAL A 464 7.03 -18.59 20.68
C VAL A 464 5.58 -18.43 20.22
N ASP A 465 4.96 -17.29 20.52
CA ASP A 465 3.57 -17.04 20.12
C ASP A 465 3.46 -16.89 18.59
N ALA A 466 2.45 -17.53 17.99
CA ALA A 466 2.24 -17.53 16.55
C ALA A 466 2.10 -16.12 15.96
N ALA A 467 1.42 -15.21 16.66
CA ALA A 467 1.27 -13.83 16.19
C ALA A 467 2.60 -13.05 16.17
N THR A 468 3.56 -13.42 17.01
CA THR A 468 4.90 -12.81 17.02
C THR A 468 5.69 -13.18 15.77
N VAL A 469 5.52 -14.39 15.25
CA VAL A 469 6.28 -14.83 14.08
C VAL A 469 5.59 -14.53 12.76
N ALA A 470 4.27 -14.30 12.76
CA ALA A 470 3.47 -14.18 11.55
C ALA A 470 3.97 -13.07 10.61
N GLY A 471 4.21 -11.85 11.12
CA GLY A 471 4.70 -10.75 10.28
C GLY A 471 6.08 -11.03 9.71
N GLY A 472 6.99 -11.59 10.50
CA GLY A 472 8.32 -12.00 10.05
C GLY A 472 8.30 -13.13 9.02
N CYS A 473 7.34 -14.06 9.11
CA CYS A 473 7.14 -15.09 8.10
C CYS A 473 6.66 -14.49 6.78
N CYS A 474 5.77 -13.50 6.79
CA CYS A 474 5.39 -12.75 5.58
C CYS A 474 6.61 -12.08 4.93
N LEU A 475 7.49 -11.47 5.73
CA LEU A 475 8.72 -10.86 5.23
C LEU A 475 9.62 -11.89 4.56
N LEU A 476 9.85 -13.05 5.18
CA LEU A 476 10.74 -14.07 4.62
C LEU A 476 10.18 -14.75 3.36
N ASP A 477 8.87 -15.01 3.33
CA ASP A 477 8.21 -15.58 2.14
C ASP A 477 8.39 -14.66 0.92
N ALA A 478 8.18 -13.35 1.12
CA ALA A 478 8.45 -12.31 0.14
C ALA A 478 9.95 -12.23 -0.27
N ALA A 479 10.86 -12.44 0.68
CA ALA A 479 12.31 -12.37 0.45
C ALA A 479 12.91 -13.60 -0.23
N SER A 480 12.11 -14.60 -0.59
CA SER A 480 12.59 -15.94 -1.00
C SER A 480 13.43 -16.65 0.07
N GLY A 481 13.26 -16.26 1.34
CA GLY A 481 13.78 -17.00 2.48
C GLY A 481 13.00 -18.29 2.72
N GLN A 482 13.51 -19.15 3.60
CA GLN A 482 12.83 -20.42 3.93
C GLN A 482 12.44 -20.46 5.40
N VAL A 483 11.23 -20.96 5.66
CA VAL A 483 10.67 -21.16 7.00
C VAL A 483 10.08 -22.57 7.10
N THR A 484 10.55 -23.33 8.08
CA THR A 484 10.08 -24.68 8.40
C THR A 484 9.90 -24.83 9.90
N THR A 485 9.30 -25.93 10.34
CA THR A 485 9.47 -26.40 11.72
C THR A 485 10.94 -26.78 11.96
N PRO A 486 11.40 -26.89 13.22
CA PRO A 486 12.75 -27.41 13.50
C PRO A 486 12.98 -28.82 12.94
N ASP A 487 11.88 -29.56 12.70
CA ASP A 487 11.86 -30.88 12.08
C ASP A 487 11.88 -30.84 10.54
N GLY A 488 11.94 -29.65 9.93
CA GLY A 488 12.07 -29.46 8.48
C GLY A 488 10.75 -29.59 7.72
N GLU A 489 9.63 -29.70 8.43
CA GLU A 489 8.30 -29.73 7.84
C GLU A 489 7.80 -28.31 7.53
N PRO A 490 6.91 -28.13 6.55
CA PRO A 490 6.29 -26.83 6.28
C PRO A 490 5.61 -26.25 7.53
N LEU A 491 5.89 -24.98 7.84
CA LEU A 491 5.21 -24.28 8.93
C LEU A 491 3.80 -23.83 8.48
N HIS A 492 2.76 -24.35 9.12
CA HIS A 492 1.39 -23.95 8.86
C HIS A 492 0.89 -22.99 9.94
N LEU A 493 0.68 -21.72 9.57
CA LEU A 493 0.08 -20.69 10.45
C LEU A 493 -1.45 -20.59 10.29
N ARG A 494 -2.06 -21.46 9.47
CA ARG A 494 -3.51 -21.44 9.22
C ARG A 494 -4.27 -22.06 10.38
N GLY A 495 -5.33 -21.39 10.82
CA GLY A 495 -6.20 -21.85 11.92
C GLY A 495 -5.52 -21.83 13.29
N VAL A 496 -4.30 -21.30 13.35
CA VAL A 496 -3.52 -21.13 14.57
C VAL A 496 -4.03 -19.87 15.27
N ASP A 497 -4.36 -19.99 16.56
CA ASP A 497 -4.72 -18.85 17.38
C ASP A 497 -3.50 -18.00 17.71
N ALA A 498 -3.69 -16.71 17.96
CA ALA A 498 -2.58 -15.79 18.16
C ALA A 498 -1.62 -16.19 19.30
N GLY A 499 -2.15 -16.82 20.35
CA GLY A 499 -1.38 -17.32 21.50
C GLY A 499 -0.90 -18.77 21.39
N ASP A 500 -1.17 -19.45 20.27
CA ASP A 500 -0.64 -20.80 20.05
C ASP A 500 0.87 -20.74 19.94
N ARG A 501 1.50 -21.80 20.48
CA ARG A 501 2.95 -21.89 20.57
C ARG A 501 3.51 -22.62 19.37
N VAL A 502 4.43 -21.97 18.69
CA VAL A 502 5.11 -22.51 17.51
C VAL A 502 6.61 -22.52 17.73
N SER A 503 7.26 -23.49 17.10
CA SER A 503 8.71 -23.51 16.94
C SER A 503 9.01 -23.52 15.45
N LEU A 504 10.01 -22.77 15.02
CA LEU A 504 10.39 -22.68 13.62
C LEU A 504 11.89 -22.49 13.46
N LEU A 505 12.39 -22.96 12.32
CA LEU A 505 13.68 -22.62 11.76
C LEU A 505 13.45 -21.74 10.53
N ALA A 506 14.10 -20.59 10.50
CA ALA A 506 14.07 -19.69 9.36
C ALA A 506 15.48 -19.39 8.88
N SER A 507 15.68 -19.23 7.58
CA SER A 507 16.97 -18.86 7.01
C SER A 507 16.84 -18.05 5.73
N ASN A 508 17.99 -17.59 5.24
CA ASN A 508 18.17 -16.97 3.93
C ASN A 508 17.87 -17.89 2.72
N GLY A 509 17.35 -19.09 2.93
CA GLY A 509 17.13 -20.09 1.88
C GLY A 509 18.35 -20.96 1.61
N SER A 510 19.46 -20.36 1.16
CA SER A 510 20.69 -21.10 0.82
C SER A 510 21.28 -21.92 1.97
N LEU A 511 21.18 -21.41 3.21
CA LEU A 511 21.69 -22.07 4.41
C LEU A 511 20.72 -23.11 4.99
N HIS A 512 19.48 -23.19 4.50
CA HIS A 512 18.41 -23.95 5.15
C HIS A 512 18.70 -25.45 5.23
N GLU A 513 19.13 -26.05 4.11
CA GLU A 513 19.47 -27.48 4.10
C GLU A 513 20.64 -27.79 5.03
N ALA A 514 21.66 -26.93 5.08
CA ALA A 514 22.81 -27.12 5.97
C ALA A 514 22.40 -27.09 7.46
N LEU A 515 21.44 -26.25 7.83
CA LEU A 515 20.88 -26.20 9.19
C LEU A 515 20.07 -27.46 9.54
N LEU A 516 19.45 -28.11 8.55
CA LEU A 516 18.66 -29.34 8.73
C LEU A 516 19.50 -30.63 8.59
N ALA A 517 20.62 -30.58 7.87
CA ALA A 517 21.38 -31.76 7.44
C ALA A 517 22.16 -32.48 8.56
N THR A 518 22.38 -31.84 9.71
CA THR A 518 23.24 -32.37 10.80
C THR A 518 22.49 -33.07 11.92
N ARG A 519 21.32 -33.65 11.63
CA ARG A 519 20.59 -34.52 12.57
C ARG A 519 21.33 -35.79 12.96
#